data_AF-A0A9X7PJ21-F1
#
_entry.id   AF-A0A9X7PJ21-F1
#
_cell.length_a   1.000
_cell.length_b   1.000
_cell.length_c   1.000
_cell.angle_alpha   90.00
_cell.angle_beta   90.00
_cell.angle_gamma   90.00
#
_symmetry.space_group_name_H-M   'P 1'
#
loop_
_entity.id
_entity.type
_entity.pdbx_description
1 polymer ?
#
loop_
_entity_poly.entity_id
_entity_poly.type
_entity_poly.pdbx_seq_one_letter_code
_entity_poly.pdbx_strand_id
1 'polypeptide(L)'
;MTRILTGGLGKAEVARAVRELRLPGVEVALSSDMDAAVKLSGGQADYYLGTCHTGAGASLGVLVGLLGSAACHTFGRSAPSEGDVVPLLASGVTVFGFAVDRIDAVVPVVVRAIARAH
;
A
#
# COMPACT_ATOMS: atom_id res chain seq x y z
N MET A 1 6.74 -4.73 14.63
CA MET A 1 5.37 -4.69 14.09
C MET A 1 5.41 -3.84 12.84
N THR A 2 4.90 -4.36 11.73
CA THR A 2 4.83 -3.68 10.44
C THR A 2 3.65 -2.72 10.42
N ARG A 3 3.91 -1.45 10.13
CA ARG A 3 2.96 -0.34 10.14
C ARG A 3 2.53 0.01 8.73
N ILE A 4 1.26 -0.25 8.43
CA ILE A 4 0.66 0.05 7.13
C ILE A 4 -0.23 1.30 7.26
N LEU A 5 0.02 2.30 6.43
CA LEU A 5 -0.86 3.46 6.28
C LEU A 5 -1.78 3.26 5.06
N THR A 6 -3.00 3.76 5.16
CA THR A 6 -3.96 3.70 4.04
C THR A 6 -4.47 5.08 3.67
N GLY A 7 -4.50 5.39 2.38
CA GLY A 7 -4.94 6.68 1.86
C GLY A 7 -5.75 6.60 0.56
N GLY A 8 -6.02 7.77 -0.02
CA GLY A 8 -6.93 7.89 -1.15
C GLY A 8 -8.41 7.65 -0.80
N LEU A 9 -9.22 7.37 -1.82
CA LEU A 9 -10.69 7.35 -1.74
C LEU A 9 -11.23 6.22 -0.85
N GLY A 10 -10.68 5.01 -0.98
CA GLY A 10 -11.14 3.80 -0.30
C GLY A 10 -10.30 3.44 0.94
N LYS A 11 -9.69 4.41 1.61
CA LYS A 11 -8.75 4.16 2.72
C LYS A 11 -9.38 3.38 3.88
N ALA A 12 -10.65 3.62 4.20
CA ALA A 12 -11.34 2.92 5.27
C ALA A 12 -11.59 1.45 4.91
N GLU A 13 -11.95 1.19 3.67
CA GLU A 13 -12.17 -0.13 3.09
C GLU A 13 -10.87 -0.91 3.01
N VAL A 14 -9.77 -0.29 2.57
CA VAL A 14 -8.44 -0.90 2.60
C VAL A 14 -8.04 -1.24 4.03
N ALA A 15 -8.18 -0.31 4.99
CA ALA A 15 -7.82 -0.57 6.38
C ALA A 15 -8.69 -1.68 6.99
N ARG A 16 -9.97 -1.76 6.63
CA ARG A 16 -10.87 -2.85 7.03
C ARG A 16 -10.40 -4.19 6.45
N ALA A 17 -10.14 -4.25 5.15
CA ALA A 17 -9.65 -5.45 4.49
C ALA A 17 -8.34 -5.95 5.10
N VAL A 18 -7.39 -5.06 5.43
CA VAL A 18 -6.15 -5.40 6.15
C VAL A 18 -6.45 -6.03 7.51
N ARG A 19 -7.35 -5.45 8.31
CA ARG A 19 -7.71 -5.96 9.65
C ARG A 19 -8.40 -7.31 9.59
N GLU A 20 -9.26 -7.54 8.60
CA GLU A 20 -9.98 -8.80 8.41
C GLU A 20 -9.05 -10.00 8.16
N LEU A 21 -7.82 -9.76 7.65
CA LEU A 21 -6.80 -10.80 7.47
C LEU A 21 -6.24 -11.36 8.79
N ARG A 22 -6.38 -10.62 9.90
CA ARG A 22 -5.92 -11.00 11.25
C ARG A 22 -4.46 -11.46 11.29
N LEU A 23 -3.58 -10.79 10.54
CA LEU A 23 -2.17 -11.14 10.45
C LEU A 23 -1.44 -10.63 11.70
N PRO A 24 -0.75 -11.49 12.47
CA PRO A 24 0.01 -11.07 13.63
C PRO A 24 1.16 -10.15 13.20
N GLY A 25 1.47 -9.15 14.03
CA GLY A 25 2.58 -8.25 13.76
C GLY A 25 2.28 -7.14 12.73
N VAL A 26 1.09 -7.12 12.11
CA VAL A 26 0.66 -6.05 11.19
C VAL A 26 -0.32 -5.11 11.89
N GLU A 27 -0.02 -3.81 11.86
CA GLU A 27 -0.94 -2.75 12.28
C GLU A 27 -1.30 -1.83 11.12
N VAL A 28 -2.52 -1.28 11.14
CA VAL A 28 -3.01 -0.42 10.07
C VAL A 28 -3.73 0.82 10.58
N ALA A 29 -3.40 1.98 9.99
CA ALA A 29 -3.98 3.26 10.31
C ALA A 29 -4.38 4.06 9.07
N LEU A 30 -5.44 4.86 9.21
CA LEU A 30 -5.86 5.82 8.20
C LEU A 30 -4.85 6.97 8.13
N SER A 31 -4.59 7.46 6.92
CA SER A 31 -3.73 8.62 6.70
C SER A 31 -4.26 9.47 5.52
N SER A 32 -3.52 10.53 5.20
CA SER A 32 -3.57 11.26 3.95
C SER A 32 -2.29 11.01 3.18
N ASP A 33 -2.29 11.27 1.88
CA ASP A 33 -1.12 11.02 1.01
C ASP A 33 0.11 11.82 1.47
N MET A 34 -0.12 13.05 1.94
CA MET A 34 0.93 13.92 2.48
C MET A 34 1.47 13.41 3.83
N ASP A 35 0.59 13.06 4.77
CA ASP A 35 1.01 12.54 6.09
C ASP A 35 1.73 11.19 5.95
N ALA A 36 1.26 10.33 5.05
CA ALA A 36 1.90 9.07 4.73
C ALA A 36 3.30 9.28 4.15
N ALA A 37 3.48 10.21 3.21
CA ALA A 37 4.80 10.52 2.65
C ALA A 37 5.81 10.93 3.75
N VAL A 38 5.39 11.80 4.68
CA VAL A 38 6.23 12.26 5.79
C VAL A 38 6.56 11.12 6.77
N LYS A 39 5.58 10.27 7.08
CA LYS A 39 5.79 9.14 8.01
C LYS A 39 6.68 8.06 7.40
N LEU A 40 6.53 7.76 6.11
CA LEU A 40 7.38 6.82 5.41
C LEU A 40 8.82 7.32 5.31
N SER A 41 9.03 8.57 4.91
CA SER A 41 10.39 9.15 4.82
C SER A 41 11.08 9.26 6.18
N GLY A 42 10.30 9.46 7.24
CA GLY A 42 10.78 9.51 8.62
C GLY A 42 10.89 8.16 9.34
N GLY A 43 10.62 7.03 8.68
CA GLY A 43 10.67 5.69 9.30
C GLY A 43 9.61 5.44 10.39
N GLN A 44 8.54 6.23 10.40
CA GLN A 44 7.42 6.10 11.33
C GLN A 44 6.32 5.14 10.80
N ALA A 45 6.40 4.79 9.53
CA ALA A 45 5.58 3.76 8.88
C ALA A 45 6.43 2.96 7.89
N ASP A 46 6.00 1.73 7.58
CA ASP A 46 6.75 0.82 6.71
C ASP A 46 6.16 0.75 5.30
N TYR A 47 4.82 0.77 5.19
CA TYR A 47 4.12 0.65 3.92
C TYR A 47 2.94 1.59 3.81
N TYR A 48 2.56 1.90 2.57
CA TYR A 48 1.33 2.63 2.26
C TYR A 48 0.52 1.93 1.17
N LEU A 49 -0.79 1.82 1.38
CA LEU A 49 -1.77 1.33 0.41
C LEU A 49 -2.76 2.43 0.06
N GLY A 50 -2.73 2.91 -1.17
CA GLY A 50 -3.56 4.03 -1.65
C GLY A 50 -4.51 3.64 -2.77
N THR A 51 -5.69 4.26 -2.80
CA THR A 51 -6.70 3.97 -3.84
C THR A 51 -7.23 5.20 -4.55
N CYS A 52 -7.54 5.04 -5.84
CA CYS A 52 -8.37 5.98 -6.61
C CYS A 52 -9.34 5.24 -7.53
N HIS A 53 -10.11 5.95 -8.35
CA HIS A 53 -11.07 5.32 -9.27
C HIS A 53 -10.42 4.47 -10.37
N THR A 54 -9.25 4.87 -10.86
CA THR A 54 -8.61 4.21 -12.01
C THR A 54 -7.42 3.34 -11.60
N GLY A 55 -6.84 3.58 -10.43
CA GLY A 55 -5.53 3.04 -10.06
C GLY A 55 -4.38 3.58 -10.90
N ALA A 56 -4.60 4.56 -11.81
CA ALA A 56 -3.59 5.01 -12.78
C ALA A 56 -2.45 5.87 -12.17
N GLY A 57 -2.15 5.72 -10.88
CA GLY A 57 -1.03 6.39 -10.22
C GLY A 57 -1.29 7.83 -9.79
N ALA A 58 -2.38 8.47 -10.22
CA ALA A 58 -2.71 9.84 -9.82
C ALA A 58 -2.87 10.00 -8.29
N SER A 59 -3.38 8.99 -7.59
CA SER A 59 -3.42 8.97 -6.11
C SER A 59 -2.05 8.90 -5.45
N LEU A 60 -1.01 8.54 -6.20
CA LEU A 60 0.35 8.46 -5.66
C LEU A 60 1.18 9.70 -6.01
N GLY A 61 0.63 10.72 -6.67
CA GLY A 61 1.42 11.86 -7.14
C GLY A 61 2.27 12.54 -6.05
N VAL A 62 1.68 12.75 -4.86
CA VAL A 62 2.41 13.30 -3.70
C VAL A 62 3.48 12.34 -3.19
N LEU A 63 3.16 11.04 -3.09
CA LEU A 63 4.07 10.00 -2.62
C LEU A 63 5.26 9.87 -3.58
N VAL A 64 5.01 9.81 -4.89
CA VAL A 64 6.03 9.74 -5.94
C VAL A 64 6.92 10.99 -5.92
N GLY A 65 6.33 12.17 -5.73
CA GLY A 65 7.09 13.42 -5.65
C GLY A 65 8.04 13.51 -4.46
N LEU A 66 7.67 12.92 -3.32
CA LEU A 66 8.44 13.01 -2.06
C LEU A 66 9.35 11.81 -1.79
N LEU A 67 8.94 10.60 -2.19
CA LEU A 67 9.66 9.35 -1.94
C LEU A 67 10.37 8.81 -3.18
N GLY A 68 10.08 9.37 -4.36
CA GLY A 68 10.59 8.93 -5.64
C GLY A 68 9.78 7.78 -6.25
N SER A 69 9.83 7.68 -7.58
CA SER A 69 9.12 6.64 -8.33
C SER A 69 9.62 5.22 -8.00
N ALA A 70 10.89 5.06 -7.62
CA ALA A 70 11.44 3.75 -7.26
C ALA A 70 10.78 3.14 -6.01
N ALA A 71 10.30 3.97 -5.07
CA ALA A 71 9.62 3.50 -3.86
C ALA A 71 8.11 3.21 -4.09
N CYS A 72 7.59 3.55 -5.28
CA CYS A 72 6.17 3.54 -5.56
C CYS A 72 5.82 2.59 -6.70
N HIS A 73 4.78 1.79 -6.52
CA HIS A 73 4.22 0.95 -7.56
C HIS A 73 2.71 1.11 -7.63
N THR A 74 2.14 0.96 -8.83
CA THR A 74 0.69 0.86 -8.98
C THR A 74 0.31 -0.40 -9.75
N PHE A 75 -0.63 -1.16 -9.20
CA PHE A 75 -1.24 -2.29 -9.89
C PHE A 75 -2.35 -1.85 -10.85
N GLY A 76 -2.70 -0.57 -10.88
CA GLY A 76 -3.79 -0.07 -11.70
C GLY A 76 -5.10 -0.77 -11.36
N ARG A 77 -5.66 -1.48 -12.33
CA ARG A 77 -6.84 -2.34 -12.17
C ARG A 77 -6.52 -3.83 -12.17
N SER A 78 -5.26 -4.21 -12.28
CA SER A 78 -4.84 -5.60 -12.28
C SER A 78 -4.83 -6.16 -10.86
N ALA A 79 -5.14 -7.45 -10.71
CA ALA A 79 -4.93 -8.17 -9.47
C ALA A 79 -3.53 -8.80 -9.50
N PRO A 80 -2.62 -8.44 -8.59
CA PRO A 80 -1.30 -9.04 -8.54
C PRO A 80 -1.36 -10.47 -7.99
N SER A 81 -0.37 -11.27 -8.36
CA SER A 81 -0.02 -12.53 -7.71
C SER A 81 1.06 -12.31 -6.64
N GLU A 82 1.32 -13.31 -5.78
CA GLU A 82 2.47 -13.24 -4.86
C GLU A 82 3.80 -13.08 -5.63
N GLY A 83 3.92 -13.69 -6.81
CA GLY A 83 5.10 -13.58 -7.68
C GLY A 83 5.32 -12.18 -8.24
N ASP A 84 4.28 -11.35 -8.32
CA ASP A 84 4.40 -9.93 -8.70
C ASP A 84 4.82 -9.07 -7.51
N VAL A 85 4.33 -9.37 -6.30
CA VAL A 85 4.57 -8.53 -5.13
C VAL A 85 5.95 -8.75 -4.51
N VAL A 86 6.40 -10.00 -4.39
CA VAL A 86 7.67 -10.32 -3.71
C VAL A 86 8.88 -9.60 -4.34
N PRO A 87 9.04 -9.56 -5.68
CA PRO A 87 10.13 -8.80 -6.30
C PRO A 87 10.05 -7.30 -6.02
N LEU A 88 8.85 -6.72 -5.96
CA LEU A 88 8.66 -5.30 -5.64
C LEU A 88 9.09 -4.98 -4.21
N LEU A 89 8.75 -5.85 -3.25
CA LEU A 89 9.22 -5.71 -1.86
C LEU A 89 10.75 -5.81 -1.79
N ALA A 90 11.35 -6.78 -2.50
CA ALA A 90 12.80 -6.95 -2.54
C ALA A 90 13.53 -5.76 -3.19
N SER A 91 12.88 -5.07 -4.14
CA SER A 91 13.43 -3.86 -4.77
C SER A 91 13.21 -2.58 -3.95
N GLY A 92 12.62 -2.67 -2.76
CA GLY A 92 12.41 -1.52 -1.87
C GLY A 92 11.13 -0.71 -2.13
N VAL A 93 10.15 -1.27 -2.85
CA VAL A 93 8.84 -0.62 -2.99
C VAL A 93 8.10 -0.68 -1.66
N THR A 94 7.66 0.49 -1.18
CA THR A 94 6.92 0.64 0.07
C THR A 94 5.53 1.25 -0.12
N VAL A 95 5.26 1.84 -1.29
CA VAL A 95 4.00 2.52 -1.62
C VAL A 95 3.30 1.78 -2.75
N PHE A 96 2.07 1.31 -2.51
CA PHE A 96 1.27 0.59 -3.50
C PHE A 96 -0.05 1.31 -3.78
N GLY A 97 -0.30 1.56 -5.06
CA GLY A 97 -1.53 2.15 -5.59
C GLY A 97 -2.38 1.14 -6.34
N PHE A 98 -3.69 1.24 -6.26
CA PHE A 98 -4.62 0.42 -7.04
C PHE A 98 -6.01 1.06 -7.10
N ALA A 99 -6.87 0.54 -7.98
CA ALA A 99 -8.23 1.02 -8.09
C ALA A 99 -9.10 0.57 -6.90
N VAL A 100 -10.03 1.43 -6.47
CA VAL A 100 -10.92 1.17 -5.31
C VAL A 100 -11.76 -0.10 -5.50
N ASP A 101 -12.13 -0.45 -6.72
CA ASP A 101 -12.87 -1.67 -7.07
C ASP A 101 -11.98 -2.93 -7.06
N ARG A 102 -10.69 -2.80 -6.74
CA ARG A 102 -9.72 -3.90 -6.65
C ARG A 102 -9.24 -4.20 -5.23
N ILE A 103 -9.80 -3.55 -4.21
CA ILE A 103 -9.41 -3.76 -2.81
C ILE A 103 -9.38 -5.25 -2.44
N ASP A 104 -10.46 -5.97 -2.72
CA ASP A 104 -10.60 -7.39 -2.34
C ASP A 104 -9.62 -8.31 -3.08
N ALA A 105 -9.14 -7.91 -4.26
CA ALA A 105 -8.19 -8.69 -5.04
C ALA A 105 -6.73 -8.35 -4.71
N VAL A 106 -6.43 -7.09 -4.35
CA VAL A 106 -5.07 -6.60 -4.15
C VAL A 106 -4.63 -6.74 -2.69
N VAL A 107 -5.47 -6.31 -1.73
CA VAL A 107 -5.08 -6.21 -0.32
C VAL A 107 -4.65 -7.56 0.26
N PRO A 108 -5.37 -8.68 0.07
CA PRO A 108 -4.95 -9.96 0.63
C PRO A 108 -3.59 -10.44 0.13
N VAL A 109 -3.29 -10.21 -1.15
CA VAL A 109 -2.03 -10.64 -1.77
C VAL A 109 -0.87 -9.80 -1.25
N VAL A 110 -1.02 -8.47 -1.29
CA VAL A 110 0.06 -7.54 -0.90
C VAL A 110 0.39 -7.66 0.58
N VAL A 111 -0.63 -7.65 1.45
CA VAL A 111 -0.40 -7.64 2.91
C VAL A 111 0.14 -8.98 3.39
N ARG A 112 -0.29 -10.11 2.81
CA ARG A 112 0.28 -11.43 3.15
C ARG A 112 1.74 -11.54 2.72
N ALA A 113 2.10 -10.98 1.56
CA ALA A 113 3.49 -10.93 1.13
C ALA A 113 4.34 -10.07 2.08
N ILE A 114 3.84 -8.89 2.47
CA ILE A 114 4.49 -8.03 3.48
C ILE A 114 4.69 -8.79 4.80
N ALA A 115 3.66 -9.43 5.33
CA ALA A 115 3.71 -10.13 6.61
C ALA A 115 4.60 -11.40 6.61
N ARG A 116 5.03 -11.88 5.44
CA ARG A 116 5.98 -12.99 5.33
C ARG A 116 7.42 -12.52 5.15
N ALA A 117 7.62 -11.29 4.68
CA ALA A 117 8.94 -10.69 4.49
C ALA A 117 9.57 -10.19 5.79
N HIS A 118 8.77 -10.09 6.87
CA HIS A 118 9.14 -9.60 8.20
C HIS A 118 8.62 -10.54 9.29
#